data_AF-A0A844BJ12-F1
#
_entry.id   AF-A0A844BJ12-F1
#
_cell.length_a   1.000
_cell.length_b   1.000
_cell.length_c   1.000
_cell.angle_alpha   90.00
_cell.angle_beta   90.00
_cell.angle_gamma   90.00
#
_symmetry.space_group_name_H-M   'P 1'
#
loop_
_entity.id
_entity.type
_entity.pdbx_description
1 polymer ?
#
loop_
_entity_poly.entity_id
_entity_poly.type
_entity_poly.pdbx_seq_one_letter_code
_entity_poly.pdbx_strand_id
1 'polypeptide(L)'
;MDMKLIIQGINYYARKEKMYGLDEREAALRQELRDNYINLIRLSFQDQIEHVKVVDEDGNDLTPAIMKAIQKEKQIHGRHLDAQEDLPTKMEHFLASLEDINPDIELDN
;
A
#
# COMPACT_ATOMS: atom_id res chain seq x y z
N MET A 1 12.31 -3.30 14.56
CA MET A 1 11.88 -3.63 15.94
C MET A 1 10.64 -4.49 15.83
N ASP A 2 10.54 -5.59 16.59
CA ASP A 2 9.38 -6.48 16.49
C ASP A 2 8.10 -5.80 17.00
N MET A 3 7.04 -5.80 16.19
CA MET A 3 5.72 -5.22 16.51
C MET A 3 5.18 -5.77 17.83
N LYS A 4 5.40 -7.07 18.09
CA LYS A 4 4.95 -7.72 19.33
C LYS A 4 5.59 -7.10 20.56
N LEU A 5 6.89 -6.80 20.49
CA LEU A 5 7.64 -6.20 21.59
C LEU A 5 7.16 -4.78 21.90
N ILE A 6 6.88 -3.98 20.86
CA ILE A 6 6.35 -2.61 21.00
C ILE A 6 5.00 -2.64 21.75
N ILE A 7 4.08 -3.50 21.32
CA ILE A 7 2.76 -3.64 21.97
C ILE A 7 2.91 -4.08 23.43
N GLN A 8 3.79 -5.04 23.71
CA GLN A 8 4.06 -5.49 25.08
C GLN A 8 4.58 -4.35 25.96
N GLY A 9 5.50 -3.52 25.44
CA GLY A 9 6.02 -2.34 26.13
C GLY A 9 4.91 -1.31 26.42
N ILE A 10 4.08 -0.97 25.42
CA ILE A 10 2.94 -0.06 25.59
C ILE A 10 2.00 -0.57 26.70
N ASN A 11 1.67 -1.86 26.68
CA ASN A 11 0.78 -2.50 27.66
C ASN A 11 1.40 -2.59 29.06
N TYR A 12 2.72 -2.73 29.15
CA TYR A 12 3.44 -2.70 30.42
C TYR A 12 3.31 -1.32 31.07
N TYR A 13 3.69 -0.25 30.35
CA TYR A 13 3.60 1.11 30.88
C TYR A 13 2.17 1.57 31.15
N ALA A 14 1.19 1.14 30.33
CA ALA A 14 -0.22 1.42 30.59
C ALA A 14 -0.74 0.78 31.89
N ARG A 15 -0.30 -0.45 32.19
CA ARG A 15 -0.65 -1.10 33.46
C ARG A 15 0.05 -0.45 34.65
N LYS A 16 1.32 -0.06 34.48
CA LYS A 16 2.09 0.65 35.49
C LYS A 16 1.45 1.99 35.85
N GLU A 17 1.09 2.80 34.85
CA GLU A 17 0.38 4.08 35.01
C GLU A 17 -0.88 3.92 35.87
N LYS A 18 -1.69 2.89 35.60
CA LYS A 18 -2.94 2.63 36.31
C LYS A 18 -2.74 2.22 37.77
N MET A 19 -1.64 1.52 38.09
CA MET A 19 -1.39 1.00 39.44
C MET A 19 -0.64 1.99 40.33
N TYR A 20 0.42 2.62 39.80
CA TYR A 20 1.39 3.37 40.60
C TYR A 20 1.65 4.79 40.08
N GLY A 21 1.08 5.17 38.94
CA GLY A 21 1.46 6.37 38.20
C GLY A 21 2.68 6.14 37.30
N LEU A 22 3.06 7.17 36.54
CA LEU A 22 4.13 7.10 35.55
C LEU A 22 5.11 8.26 35.76
N ASP A 23 6.41 7.98 35.76
CA ASP A 23 7.45 9.03 35.76
C ASP A 23 7.50 9.71 34.38
N GLU A 24 8.00 10.95 34.32
CA GLU A 24 8.08 11.72 33.06
C GLU A 24 8.91 10.99 32.00
N ARG A 25 10.02 10.35 32.42
CA ARG A 25 10.86 9.54 31.52
C ARG A 25 10.14 8.33 30.97
N GLU A 26 9.30 7.70 31.78
CA GLU A 26 8.51 6.53 31.38
C GLU A 26 7.35 6.92 30.47
N ALA A 27 6.75 8.10 30.71
CA ALA A 27 5.75 8.68 29.83
C ALA A 27 6.35 8.98 28.44
N ALA A 28 7.55 9.58 28.40
CA ALA A 28 8.26 9.84 27.15
C ALA A 28 8.56 8.55 26.38
N LEU A 29 9.07 7.51 27.05
CA LEU A 29 9.34 6.21 26.42
C LEU A 29 8.05 5.52 25.93
N ARG A 30 6.96 5.60 26.69
CA ARG A 30 5.66 5.08 26.25
C ARG A 30 5.15 5.83 25.01
N GLN A 31 5.36 7.13 24.95
CA GLN A 31 4.98 7.94 23.78
C GLN A 31 5.81 7.53 22.55
N GLU A 32 7.12 7.38 22.71
CA GLU A 32 8.01 6.91 21.64
C GLU A 32 7.58 5.52 21.11
N LEU A 33 7.21 4.60 22.01
CA LEU A 33 6.69 3.29 21.59
C LEU A 33 5.38 3.40 20.81
N ARG A 34 4.48 4.33 21.18
CA ARG A 34 3.22 4.59 20.46
C ARG A 34 3.48 5.20 19.10
N ASP A 35 4.40 6.13 18.98
CA ASP A 35 4.75 6.77 17.71
C ASP A 35 5.33 5.74 16.74
N ASN A 36 6.24 4.89 17.21
CA ASN A 36 6.77 3.76 16.43
C ASN A 36 5.67 2.79 15.98
N TYR A 37 4.71 2.46 16.85
CA TYR A 37 3.58 1.61 16.51
C TYR A 37 2.68 2.22 15.43
N ILE A 38 2.32 3.50 15.58
CA ILE A 38 1.49 4.22 14.62
C ILE A 38 2.20 4.30 13.26
N ASN A 39 3.50 4.57 13.23
CA ASN A 39 4.27 4.61 11.99
C ASN A 39 4.28 3.25 11.28
N LEU A 40 4.48 2.17 12.02
CA LEU A 40 4.43 0.82 11.45
C LEU A 40 3.06 0.47 10.89
N ILE A 41 1.98 0.85 11.59
CA ILE A 41 0.61 0.67 11.11
C ILE A 41 0.34 1.49 9.87
N ARG A 42 0.76 2.76 9.84
CA ARG A 42 0.55 3.64 8.68
C ARG A 42 1.19 3.06 7.43
N LEU A 43 2.41 2.54 7.56
CA LEU A 43 3.11 1.85 6.46
C LEU A 43 2.32 0.63 5.98
N SER A 44 1.98 -0.28 6.90
CA SER A 44 1.23 -1.49 6.53
C SER A 44 -0.15 -1.17 5.92
N PHE A 45 -0.80 -0.10 6.37
CA PHE A 45 -2.13 0.29 5.87
C PHE A 45 -2.03 1.00 4.52
N GLN A 46 -0.97 1.80 4.32
CA GLN A 46 -0.66 2.39 3.02
C GLN A 46 -0.46 1.30 1.98
N ASP A 47 0.38 0.29 2.27
CA ASP A 47 0.61 -0.85 1.38
C ASP A 47 -0.70 -1.57 1.01
N GLN A 48 -1.60 -1.74 1.97
CA GLN A 48 -2.91 -2.36 1.72
C GLN A 48 -3.80 -1.51 0.82
N ILE A 49 -3.92 -0.21 1.07
CA ILE A 49 -4.77 0.69 0.26
C ILE A 49 -4.23 0.86 -1.16
N GLU A 50 -2.91 0.84 -1.33
CA GLU A 50 -2.28 1.00 -2.64
C GLU A 50 -2.74 -0.05 -3.66
N HIS A 51 -3.16 -1.23 -3.22
CA HIS A 51 -3.67 -2.31 -4.08
C HIS A 51 -5.19 -2.32 -4.27
N VAL A 52 -5.91 -1.40 -3.63
CA VAL A 52 -7.37 -1.33 -3.70
C VAL A 52 -7.80 -0.19 -4.62
N LYS A 53 -8.74 -0.49 -5.52
CA LYS A 53 -9.46 0.49 -6.34
C LYS A 53 -10.87 0.64 -5.79
N VAL A 54 -11.26 1.88 -5.48
CA VAL A 54 -12.62 2.19 -5.01
C VAL A 54 -13.42 2.72 -6.18
N VAL A 55 -14.55 2.07 -6.47
CA VAL A 55 -15.50 2.47 -7.52
C VAL A 55 -16.87 2.75 -6.91
N ASP A 56 -17.61 3.70 -7.47
CA ASP A 56 -19.02 3.93 -7.11
C ASP A 56 -19.97 2.96 -7.83
N GLU A 57 -21.27 3.06 -7.54
CA GLU A 57 -22.32 2.25 -8.15
C GLU A 57 -22.43 2.46 -9.67
N ASP A 58 -22.03 3.63 -10.15
CA ASP A 58 -22.01 4.01 -11.58
C ASP A 58 -20.71 3.57 -12.29
N GLY A 59 -19.74 3.00 -11.56
CA GLY A 59 -18.46 2.53 -12.08
C GLY A 59 -17.35 3.58 -12.17
N ASN A 60 -17.55 4.79 -11.65
CA ASN A 60 -16.50 5.82 -11.60
C ASN A 60 -15.46 5.51 -10.52
N ASP A 61 -14.19 5.77 -10.84
CA ASP A 61 -13.08 5.57 -9.92
C ASP A 61 -12.96 6.73 -8.91
N LEU A 62 -13.39 6.48 -7.68
CA LEU A 62 -13.32 7.41 -6.53
C LEU A 62 -12.02 7.29 -5.73
N THR A 63 -11.02 6.55 -6.21
CA THR A 63 -9.73 6.45 -5.53
C THR A 63 -9.12 7.85 -5.33
N PRO A 64 -8.66 8.22 -4.12
CA PRO A 64 -8.09 9.55 -3.85
C PRO A 64 -6.94 9.90 -4.80
N ALA A 65 -6.81 11.16 -5.22
CA ALA A 65 -5.82 11.61 -6.20
C ALA A 65 -4.37 11.26 -5.83
N ILE A 66 -4.03 11.33 -4.54
CA ILE A 66 -2.71 10.95 -4.02
C ILE A 66 -2.43 9.46 -4.29
N MET A 67 -3.42 8.60 -4.04
CA MET A 67 -3.31 7.16 -4.31
C MET A 67 -3.22 6.88 -5.81
N LYS A 68 -3.95 7.63 -6.65
CA LYS A 68 -3.84 7.51 -8.12
C LYS A 68 -2.42 7.83 -8.61
N ALA A 69 -1.78 8.85 -8.04
CA ALA A 69 -0.41 9.22 -8.39
C ALA A 69 0.61 8.13 -7.98
N ILE A 70 0.51 7.62 -6.75
CA ILE A 70 1.36 6.53 -6.25
C ILE A 70 1.20 5.27 -7.10
N GLN A 71 -0.05 4.90 -7.44
CA GLN A 71 -0.33 3.74 -8.27
C GLN A 71 0.18 3.90 -9.71
N LYS A 72 0.16 5.14 -10.26
CA LYS A 72 0.75 5.45 -11.57
C LYS A 72 2.28 5.30 -11.55
N GLU A 73 2.95 5.81 -10.52
CA GLU A 73 4.39 5.67 -10.33
C GLU A 73 4.80 4.19 -10.19
N LYS A 74 4.02 3.42 -9.42
CA LYS A 74 4.22 1.97 -9.24
C LYS A 74 3.72 1.12 -10.42
N GLN A 75 3.20 1.74 -11.49
CA GLN A 75 2.65 1.08 -12.68
C GLN A 75 1.55 0.03 -12.42
N ILE A 76 0.84 0.14 -11.29
CA ILE A 76 -0.24 -0.78 -10.91
C ILE A 76 -1.60 -0.27 -11.39
N HIS A 77 -2.55 -1.19 -11.59
CA HIS A 77 -3.92 -0.93 -12.07
C HIS A 77 -4.01 -0.22 -13.44
N GLY A 78 -2.97 -0.29 -14.27
CA GLY A 78 -2.98 0.29 -15.63
C GLY A 78 -3.05 1.81 -15.69
N ARG A 79 -2.93 2.52 -14.55
CA ARG A 79 -3.07 3.99 -14.49
C ARG A 79 -2.01 4.77 -15.25
N HIS A 80 -0.91 4.13 -15.60
CA HIS A 80 0.12 4.73 -16.44
C HIS A 80 -0.35 4.87 -17.90
N LEU A 81 -1.26 4.00 -18.35
CA LEU A 81 -1.86 3.98 -19.69
C LEU A 81 -3.02 4.99 -19.83
N ASP A 82 -3.53 5.51 -18.71
CA ASP A 82 -4.63 6.49 -18.68
C ASP A 82 -4.17 7.90 -19.09
N ALA A 83 -2.85 8.12 -19.19
CA ALA A 83 -2.27 9.36 -19.68
C ALA A 83 -2.33 9.41 -21.22
N GLN A 84 -3.55 9.54 -21.74
CA GLN A 84 -3.80 10.03 -23.10
C GLN A 84 -2.98 9.31 -24.18
N GLU A 85 -2.95 7.98 -24.15
CA GLU A 85 -2.60 7.21 -25.32
C GLU A 85 -3.81 7.15 -26.24
N ASP A 86 -3.65 7.67 -27.46
CA ASP A 86 -4.63 7.51 -28.53
C ASP A 86 -4.90 6.00 -28.71
N LEU A 87 -6.14 5.65 -29.10
CA LEU A 87 -6.58 4.26 -29.30
C LEU A 87 -5.57 3.36 -30.08
N PRO A 88 -4.82 3.88 -31.08
CA PRO A 88 -3.76 3.12 -31.76
C PRO A 88 -2.63 2.66 -30.85
N THR A 89 -2.14 3.51 -29.94
CA THR A 89 -1.02 3.19 -29.04
C THR A 89 -1.42 2.11 -28.03
N LYS A 90 -2.68 2.14 -27.56
CA LYS A 90 -3.23 1.07 -26.71
C LYS A 90 -3.30 -0.28 -27.42
N MET A 91 -3.62 -0.27 -28.72
CA MET A 91 -3.63 -1.48 -29.54
C MET A 91 -2.22 -2.01 -29.80
N GLU A 92 -1.24 -1.15 -30.07
CA GLU A 92 0.16 -1.55 -30.25
C GLU A 92 0.74 -2.19 -28.98
N HIS A 93 0.53 -1.58 -27.80
CA HIS A 93 0.97 -2.17 -26.54
C HIS A 93 0.28 -3.50 -26.21
N PHE A 94 -1.02 -3.61 -26.51
CA PHE A 94 -1.75 -4.86 -26.36
C PHE A 94 -1.20 -5.95 -27.28
N LEU A 95 -0.96 -5.65 -28.56
CA LEU A 95 -0.36 -6.58 -29.51
C LEU A 95 1.07 -6.98 -29.11
N ALA A 96 1.90 -6.05 -28.64
CA ALA A 96 3.23 -6.34 -28.13
C ALA A 96 3.19 -7.24 -26.89
N SER A 97 2.18 -7.09 -26.02
CA SER A 97 1.98 -8.00 -24.87
C SER A 97 1.55 -9.41 -25.27
N LEU A 98 0.99 -9.58 -26.48
CA LEU A 98 0.65 -10.88 -27.06
C LEU A 98 1.84 -11.53 -27.77
N GLU A 99 2.84 -10.75 -28.20
CA GLU A 99 4.07 -11.26 -28.84
C GLU A 99 5.02 -11.98 -27.85
N ASP A 100 4.92 -11.68 -26.55
CA ASP A 100 5.64 -12.42 -25.49
C ASP A 100 5.10 -13.86 -25.25
N ILE A 101 4.04 -14.27 -25.97
CA ILE A 101 3.53 -15.65 -26.03
C ILE A 101 3.82 -16.21 -27.43
N ASN A 102 5.08 -16.29 -27.82
CA ASN A 102 5.46 -17.19 -28.90
C ASN A 102 6.81 -17.87 -28.60
N PRO A 103 6.87 -18.79 -27.63
CA PRO A 103 7.92 -19.79 -27.65
C PRO A 103 7.50 -20.83 -28.70
N ASP A 104 8.00 -20.68 -29.92
CA ASP A 104 8.17 -21.76 -30.89
C ASP A 104 7.09 -22.87 -30.84
N ILE A 105 5.88 -22.59 -31.34
CA ILE A 105 5.01 -23.69 -31.77
C ILE A 105 5.58 -24.18 -33.10
N GLU A 106 6.51 -25.13 -33.02
CA GLU A 106 6.84 -26.00 -34.16
C GLU A 106 5.53 -26.65 -34.63
N LEU A 107 5.01 -26.16 -35.76
CA LEU A 107 3.92 -26.79 -36.47
C LEU A 107 4.46 -28.08 -37.09
N ASP A 108 4.38 -29.17 -36.34
CA ASP A 108 4.64 -30.51 -36.86
C ASP A 108 3.44 -30.95 -37.71
N ASN A 109 3.64 -30.87 -39.04
CA ASN A 109 2.94 -31.46 -40.19
C ASN A 109 1.42 -31.21 -40.39
#